data_AF-A0A920MVK4-F1
#
_entry.id   AF-A0A920MVK4-F1
#
_cell.length_a   1.000
_cell.length_b   1.000
_cell.length_c   1.000
_cell.angle_alpha   90.00
_cell.angle_beta   90.00
_cell.angle_gamma   90.00
#
_symmetry.space_group_name_H-M   'P 1'
#
loop_
_entity.id
_entity.type
_entity.pdbx_description
1 polymer ?
#
loop_
_entity_poly.entity_id
_entity_poly.type
_entity_poly.pdbx_seq_one_letter_code
_entity_poly.pdbx_strand_id
1 'polypeptide(L)' 'MIRSIFTPDGKSIIFTSDGKKKEPKGLRDVYKIASNGGKPKKLAETPNRRSNIINCSSNSNFVYVSDGKN' A
#
# COMPACT_ATOMS: atom_id res chain seq x y z
N MET A 1 6.70 -3.19 -11.04
CA MET A 1 6.66 -1.74 -10.76
C MET A 1 6.18 -1.52 -9.33
N ILE A 2 6.76 -0.59 -8.57
CA ILE A 2 6.21 -0.18 -7.26
C ILE A 2 5.15 0.89 -7.57
N ARG A 3 3.91 0.64 -7.17
CA ARG A 3 2.83 1.63 -7.30
C ARG A 3 2.72 2.42 -5.99
N SER A 4 2.58 3.74 -6.13
CA SER A 4 2.33 4.66 -5.03
C SER A 4 1.31 5.72 -5.44
N ILE A 5 0.56 6.25 -4.47
CA ILE A 5 -0.41 7.33 -4.66
C ILE A 5 -0.47 8.21 -3.40
N PHE A 6 -0.64 9.51 -3.57
CA PHE A 6 -1.00 10.40 -2.45
C PHE A 6 -2.48 10.22 -2.09
N THR A 7 -2.82 10.34 -0.81
CA THR A 7 -4.21 10.58 -0.42
C THR A 7 -4.68 11.92 -0.98
N PRO A 8 -5.96 12.08 -1.36
CA PRO A 8 -6.47 13.35 -1.89
C PRO A 8 -6.27 14.55 -0.96
N ASP A 9 -6.25 14.35 0.35
CA ASP A 9 -5.93 15.39 1.34
C ASP A 9 -4.43 15.75 1.40
N GLY A 10 -3.56 15.06 0.65
CA GLY A 10 -2.12 15.27 0.59
C GLY A 10 -1.34 14.87 1.84
N LYS A 11 -2.01 14.36 2.88
CA LYS A 11 -1.38 14.08 4.19
C LYS A 11 -0.60 12.77 4.21
N SER A 12 -0.76 11.90 3.22
CA SER A 12 -0.15 10.58 3.25
C SER A 12 0.16 10.04 1.86
N ILE A 13 1.13 9.12 1.82
CA ILE A 13 1.48 8.34 0.64
C ILE A 13 1.13 6.87 0.93
N ILE A 14 0.41 6.25 0.00
CA ILE A 14 0.07 4.83 0.02
C ILE A 14 0.93 4.12 -1.02
N PHE A 15 1.55 3.00 -0.67
CA PHE A 15 2.47 2.29 -1.56
C PHE A 15 2.52 0.78 -1.29
N THR A 16 3.06 0.01 -2.23
CA THR A 16 3.27 -1.44 -2.10
C THR A 16 4.71 -1.77 -1.71
N SER A 17 4.92 -2.68 -0.76
CA SER A 17 6.26 -3.08 -0.28
C SER A 17 6.26 -4.49 0.31
N ASP A 18 7.42 -5.14 0.33
CA ASP A 18 7.71 -6.37 1.10
C ASP A 18 7.90 -6.09 2.61
N GLY A 19 7.81 -4.83 3.04
CA GLY A 19 7.97 -4.44 4.43
C GLY A 19 9.40 -4.53 4.95
N LYS A 20 10.41 -4.51 4.07
CA LYS A 20 11.84 -4.73 4.39
C LYS A 20 12.12 -6.13 4.96
N LYS A 21 11.24 -7.09 4.71
CA LYS A 21 11.45 -8.50 5.07
C LYS A 21 12.13 -9.22 3.91
N LYS A 22 12.98 -10.19 4.22
CA LYS A 22 13.59 -11.08 3.21
C LYS A 22 12.54 -12.11 2.79
N GLU A 23 11.65 -11.70 1.88
CA GLU A 23 10.48 -12.48 1.45
C GLU A 23 10.69 -13.07 0.04
N PRO A 24 9.96 -14.13 -0.33
CA PRO A 24 9.88 -14.59 -1.71
C PRO A 24 9.55 -13.45 -2.68
N LYS A 25 10.18 -13.48 -3.87
CA LYS A 25 9.95 -12.47 -4.91
C LYS A 25 8.46 -12.37 -5.23
N GLY A 26 7.93 -11.15 -5.14
CA GLY A 26 6.55 -10.83 -5.55
C GLY A 26 5.57 -10.65 -4.40
N LEU A 27 5.92 -11.03 -3.16
CA LEU A 27 5.07 -10.70 -2.01
C LEU A 27 5.15 -9.22 -1.68
N ARG A 28 3.99 -8.56 -1.64
CA ARG A 28 3.81 -7.14 -1.38
C ARG A 28 2.51 -6.89 -0.65
N ASP A 29 2.62 -6.13 0.43
CA ASP A 29 1.51 -5.59 1.20
C ASP A 29 1.36 -4.09 0.90
N VAL A 30 0.22 -3.51 1.29
CA VAL A 30 -0.03 -2.07 1.19
C VAL A 30 0.35 -1.37 2.49
N TYR A 31 1.15 -0.31 2.35
CA TYR A 31 1.62 0.54 3.44
C TYR A 31 1.16 1.98 3.24
N LYS A 32 1.07 2.71 4.35
CA LYS A 32 0.83 4.14 4.42
C LYS A 32 1.95 4.81 5.22
N ILE A 33 2.42 5.95 4.74
CA ILE A 33 3.35 6.85 5.44
C ILE A 33 2.81 8.27 5.37
N ALA A 34 3.14 9.13 6.34
CA ALA A 34 2.81 10.55 6.23
C ALA A 34 3.63 11.19 5.10
N SER A 35 3.09 12.20 4.44
CA SER A 35 3.77 12.86 3.30
C SER A 35 5.06 13.60 3.71
N ASN A 36 5.20 13.93 5.00
CA ASN A 36 6.42 14.49 5.58
C ASN A 36 7.39 13.43 6.13
N GLY A 37 7.15 12.14 5.87
CA GLY A 37 8.02 11.04 6.27
C GLY A 37 7.57 10.27 7.51
N GLY A 38 8.52 9.63 8.20
CA GLY A 38 8.27 8.79 9.37
C GLY A 38 8.25 7.28 9.08
N LYS A 39 7.61 6.51 9.97
CA LYS A 39 7.59 5.04 9.88
C LYS A 39 6.36 4.57 9.09
N PRO A 40 6.53 3.79 8.00
CA PRO A 40 5.39 3.20 7.31
C PRO A 40 4.59 2.24 8.18
N LYS A 41 3.27 2.29 8.03
CA LYS A 41 2.31 1.38 8.69
C LYS A 41 1.62 0.52 7.63
N LYS A 42 1.59 -0.80 7.86
CA LYS A 42 0.80 -1.72 7.02
C LYS A 42 -0.69 -1.41 7.21
N LEU A 43 -1.43 -1.28 6.10
CA LEU A 43 -2.85 -0.92 6.15
C LEU A 43 -3.75 -2.12 6.45
N ALA A 44 -3.48 -3.27 5.82
CA ALA A 44 -4.27 -4.47 5.96
C ALA A 44 -3.43 -5.73 5.69
N GLU A 45 -3.83 -6.84 6.30
CA GLU A 45 -3.43 -8.17 5.85
C GLU A 45 -4.24 -8.53 4.59
N THR A 46 -3.57 -9.13 3.59
CA THR A 46 -4.24 -9.67 2.40
C THR A 46 -3.88 -11.15 2.26
N PRO A 47 -4.82 -12.02 1.86
CA PRO A 47 -4.59 -13.46 1.87
C PRO A 47 -3.37 -13.90 1.07
N ASN A 48 -3.22 -13.38 -0.15
CA ASN A 48 -2.13 -13.79 -1.04
C ASN A 48 -0.90 -12.89 -0.95
N ARG A 49 -1.01 -11.76 -0.24
CA ARG A 49 0.04 -10.74 -0.12
C ARG A 49 0.59 -10.36 -1.48
N ARG A 50 -0.29 -10.21 -2.46
CA ARG A 50 0.02 -9.75 -3.82
C ARG A 50 -0.83 -8.55 -4.13
N SER A 51 -0.75 -7.59 -3.22
CA SER A 51 -1.56 -6.40 -3.25
C SER A 51 -1.09 -5.45 -4.35
N ASN A 52 -2.04 -4.94 -5.12
CA ASN A 52 -1.84 -3.80 -6.01
C ASN A 52 -2.86 -2.70 -5.69
N ILE A 53 -2.41 -1.45 -5.71
CA ILE A 53 -3.25 -0.29 -5.41
C ILE A 53 -4.09 0.03 -6.64
N ILE A 54 -5.40 0.01 -6.50
CA ILE A 54 -6.33 0.45 -7.54
C ILE A 54 -6.46 1.97 -7.46
N ASN A 55 -6.99 2.48 -6.35
CA ASN A 55 -7.20 3.91 -6.11
C ASN A 55 -7.40 4.24 -4.61
N CYS A 56 -7.47 5.52 -4.26
CA CYS A 56 -7.92 6.04 -2.97
C CYS A 56 -9.25 6.79 -3.13
N SER A 57 -10.14 6.72 -2.14
CA SER A 57 -11.41 7.47 -2.17
C SER A 57 -11.16 8.97 -2.06
N SER A 58 -12.02 9.79 -2.66
CA SER A 58 -11.90 11.27 -2.65
C SER A 58 -11.87 11.88 -1.24
N ASN A 59 -12.54 11.26 -0.28
CA ASN A 59 -12.53 11.66 1.13
C ASN A 59 -11.31 11.13 1.92
N SER A 60 -10.34 10.48 1.28
CA SER A 60 -9.12 9.93 1.87
C SER A 60 -9.33 8.81 2.92
N ASN A 61 -10.54 8.28 3.06
CA ASN A 61 -10.87 7.28 4.08
C ASN A 61 -10.66 5.83 3.64
N PHE A 62 -10.69 5.55 2.32
CA PHE A 62 -10.59 4.19 1.79
C PHE A 62 -9.48 4.05 0.76
N VAL A 63 -8.92 2.85 0.70
CA VAL A 63 -7.97 2.41 -0.32
C VAL A 63 -8.53 1.17 -0.98
N TYR A 64 -8.72 1.21 -2.29
CA TYR A 64 -9.14 0.07 -3.08
C TYR A 64 -7.92 -0.71 -3.53
N VAL A 65 -7.89 -2.00 -3.22
CA VAL A 65 -6.74 -2.89 -3.42
C VAL A 65 -7.23 -4.16 -4.10
N SER A 66 -6.49 -4.62 -5.11
CA SER A 66 -6.65 -5.98 -5.65
C SER A 66 -5.65 -6.90 -4.98
N ASP A 67 -6.08 -8.10 -4.58
CA ASP A 67 -5.20 -9.17 -4.14
C ASP A 67 -5.30 -10.34 -5.13
N GLY A 68 -4.20 -10.61 -5.83
CA GLY A 68 -4.16 -11.63 -6.89
C GLY A 68 -3.67 -12.98 -6.36
N LYS A 69 -4.37 -14.05 -6.74
CA LYS A 69 -3.78 -15.40 -6.80
C LYS A 69 -3.07 -15.53 -8.16
N ASN A 70 -1.94 -16.24 -8.19
CA ASN A 70 -1.31 -16.60 -9.46
C ASN A 70 -2.33 -17.29 -10.38
#